data_AF-A0A077SMU8-F1
#
_entry.id   AF-A0A077SMU8-F1
#
_cell.length_a   1.000
_cell.length_b   1.000
_cell.length_c   1.000
_cell.angle_alpha   90.00
_cell.angle_beta   90.00
_cell.angle_gamma   90.00
#
_symmetry.space_group_name_H-M   'P 1'
#
loop_
_entity.id
_entity.type
_entity.pdbx_description
1 polymer ?
#
loop_
_entity_poly.entity_id
_entity_poly.type
_entity_poly.pdbx_seq_one_letter_code
_entity_poly.pdbx_strand_id
1 'polypeptide(L)'
;MAVQECRTRFAQRQWNCVVKPRSMLRNALRQGSPEAGFVAASQMAGVAYSLLEACKREQFAGGYCGGNATTLSDRARGAAGSAAARWGQLQHTLQTLRVYMLLDDEAENDLAKARRLNSDIGLQVVLNMMSEYCGCRPSPGATCSLTCLGSTLSFSRVSKTIMSLYYSSVLLETNSSTDGTSQENTTNISLVHLQTPDYCQESHALGSPGTRGRRCEMRTIAQEVVNETGPHQDGACQYLCCGRGQRFETFRSPYKCLCSWSIAGFKCQTCHATRRLYFCL
;
A
#
# COMPACT_ATOMS: atom_id res chain seq x y z
N MET A 1 9.93 -1.03 -2.52
CA MET A 1 8.91 -0.06 -2.08
C MET A 1 7.71 -0.71 -1.39
N ALA A 2 6.94 -1.59 -2.03
CA ALA A 2 5.73 -2.20 -1.45
C ALA A 2 5.93 -2.84 -0.05
N VAL A 3 6.95 -3.68 0.10
CA VAL A 3 7.28 -4.33 1.40
C VAL A 3 7.65 -3.32 2.48
N GLN A 4 8.35 -2.23 2.11
CA GLN A 4 8.75 -1.20 3.06
C GLN A 4 7.53 -0.42 3.54
N GLU A 5 6.66 0.02 2.62
CA GLU A 5 5.41 0.67 3.00
C GLU A 5 4.52 -0.24 3.84
N CYS A 6 4.41 -1.53 3.51
CA CYS A 6 3.68 -2.49 4.32
C CYS A 6 4.19 -2.52 5.78
N ARG A 7 5.51 -2.62 5.98
CA ARG A 7 6.11 -2.54 7.33
C ARG A 7 5.82 -1.21 8.01
N THR A 8 5.84 -0.10 7.27
CA THR A 8 5.52 1.22 7.81
C THR A 8 4.06 1.34 8.24
N ARG A 9 3.11 0.93 7.38
CA ARG A 9 1.66 1.02 7.66
C ARG A 9 1.22 0.09 8.78
N PHE A 10 1.84 -1.08 8.88
CA PHE A 10 1.47 -2.10 9.86
C PHE A 10 2.36 -2.13 11.11
N ALA A 11 3.38 -1.26 11.23
CA ALA A 11 4.35 -1.27 12.33
C ALA A 11 3.72 -1.36 13.74
N GLN A 12 2.59 -0.68 13.93
CA GLN A 12 1.88 -0.56 15.20
C GLN A 12 0.60 -1.44 15.27
N ARG A 13 0.35 -2.28 14.26
CA ARG A 13 -0.80 -3.19 14.19
C ARG A 13 -0.44 -4.59 14.66
N GLN A 14 -1.42 -5.39 15.09
CA GLN A 14 -1.17 -6.75 15.60
C GLN A 14 -0.40 -7.62 14.59
N TRP A 15 -0.80 -7.60 13.31
CA TRP A 15 0.06 -8.03 12.21
C TRP A 15 0.91 -6.87 11.72
N ASN A 16 2.24 -7.03 11.69
CA ASN A 16 3.18 -5.92 11.45
C ASN A 16 3.96 -5.99 10.13
N CYS A 17 3.57 -6.88 9.22
CA CYS A 17 4.26 -7.11 7.95
C CYS A 17 5.76 -7.49 8.09
N VAL A 18 6.19 -7.92 9.29
CA VAL A 18 7.52 -8.47 9.55
C VAL A 18 7.38 -9.97 9.65
N VAL A 19 7.63 -10.66 8.54
CA VAL A 19 7.44 -12.08 8.45
C VAL A 19 8.77 -12.75 8.08
N LYS A 20 9.33 -13.51 9.02
CA LYS A 20 10.54 -14.31 8.85
C LYS A 20 10.27 -15.73 9.37
N PRO A 21 10.61 -16.79 8.62
CA PRO A 21 11.21 -16.83 7.27
C PRO A 21 10.24 -16.39 6.14
N ARG A 22 10.75 -16.22 4.91
CA ARG A 22 9.93 -15.85 3.73
C ARG A 22 8.74 -16.80 3.48
N SER A 23 8.84 -18.07 3.91
CA SER A 23 7.74 -19.04 3.82
C SER A 23 6.52 -18.65 4.66
N MET A 24 6.70 -18.01 5.82
CA MET A 24 5.58 -17.50 6.61
C MET A 24 4.85 -16.35 5.89
N LEU A 25 5.55 -15.55 5.07
CA LEU A 25 4.91 -14.47 4.30
C LEU A 25 3.99 -15.07 3.25
N ARG A 26 4.46 -16.10 2.53
CA ARG A 26 3.64 -16.84 1.57
C ARG A 26 2.39 -17.43 2.24
N ASN A 27 2.54 -17.98 3.45
CA ASN A 27 1.41 -18.53 4.20
C ASN A 27 0.40 -17.43 4.59
N ALA A 28 0.88 -16.30 5.12
CA ALA A 28 0.02 -15.15 5.44
C ALA A 28 -0.80 -14.67 4.23
N LEU A 29 -0.18 -14.64 3.04
CA LEU A 29 -0.85 -14.28 1.79
C LEU A 29 -1.85 -15.33 1.27
N ARG A 30 -1.82 -16.54 1.82
CA ARG A 30 -2.79 -17.61 1.53
C ARG A 30 -3.97 -17.66 2.50
N GLN A 31 -3.95 -16.84 3.55
CA GLN A 31 -5.04 -16.79 4.52
C GLN A 31 -6.24 -15.98 4.01
N GLY A 32 -6.12 -15.21 2.93
CA GLY A 32 -7.23 -14.36 2.46
C GLY A 32 -7.69 -13.33 3.49
N SER A 33 -6.78 -12.85 4.35
CA SER A 33 -7.07 -11.82 5.34
C SER A 33 -7.07 -10.41 4.72
N PRO A 34 -7.60 -9.38 5.41
CA PRO A 34 -7.46 -7.99 4.99
C PRO A 34 -5.99 -7.60 4.72
N GLU A 35 -5.06 -8.12 5.52
CA GLU A 35 -3.61 -7.89 5.35
C GLU A 35 -3.10 -8.50 4.04
N ALA A 36 -3.55 -9.71 3.69
CA ALA A 36 -3.22 -10.33 2.41
C ALA A 36 -3.75 -9.50 1.24
N GLY A 37 -4.96 -8.95 1.37
CA GLY A 37 -5.55 -8.03 0.38
C GLY A 37 -4.73 -6.75 0.22
N PHE A 38 -4.33 -6.11 1.32
CA PHE A 38 -3.45 -4.94 1.29
C PHE A 38 -2.12 -5.25 0.60
N VAL A 39 -1.50 -6.39 0.90
CA VAL A 39 -0.22 -6.78 0.29
C VAL A 39 -0.38 -7.03 -1.20
N ALA A 40 -1.41 -7.75 -1.64
CA ALA A 40 -1.68 -7.99 -3.06
C ALA A 40 -1.87 -6.68 -3.83
N ALA A 41 -2.73 -5.78 -3.31
CA ALA A 41 -2.94 -4.45 -3.86
C ALA A 41 -1.63 -3.65 -3.93
N SER A 42 -0.86 -3.61 -2.83
CA SER A 42 0.39 -2.86 -2.75
C SER A 42 1.49 -3.42 -3.65
N GLN A 43 1.55 -4.74 -3.86
CA GLN A 43 2.49 -5.37 -4.77
C GLN A 43 2.20 -4.98 -6.21
N MET A 44 0.94 -5.12 -6.65
CA MET A 44 0.53 -4.73 -8.00
C MET A 44 0.73 -3.23 -8.22
N ALA A 45 0.35 -2.41 -7.24
CA ALA A 45 0.61 -0.98 -7.27
C ALA A 45 2.11 -0.67 -7.37
N GLY A 46 2.98 -1.42 -6.69
CA GLY A 46 4.43 -1.25 -6.76
C GLY A 46 5.01 -1.56 -8.15
N VAL A 47 4.53 -2.62 -8.79
CA VAL A 47 4.91 -2.97 -10.17
C VAL A 47 4.44 -1.86 -11.11
N ALA A 48 3.18 -1.46 -11.01
CA ALA A 48 2.61 -0.42 -11.86
C ALA A 48 3.34 0.91 -11.71
N TYR A 49 3.55 1.34 -10.46
CA TYR A 49 4.28 2.54 -10.13
C TYR A 49 5.70 2.54 -10.70
N SER A 50 6.42 1.43 -10.58
CA SER A 50 7.79 1.32 -11.07
C SER A 50 7.86 1.38 -12.60
N LEU A 51 6.93 0.71 -13.28
CA LEU A 51 6.84 0.77 -14.74
C LEU A 51 6.52 2.20 -15.21
N LEU A 52 5.52 2.84 -14.60
CA LEU A 52 5.14 4.21 -14.94
C LEU A 52 6.26 5.22 -14.70
N GLU A 53 6.99 5.12 -13.57
CA GLU A 53 8.11 6.00 -13.27
C GLU A 53 9.30 5.78 -14.24
N ALA A 54 9.56 4.54 -14.63
CA ALA A 54 10.58 4.24 -15.63
C ALA A 54 10.18 4.73 -17.03
N CYS A 55 8.89 4.63 -17.39
CA CYS A 55 8.35 5.21 -18.62
C CYS A 55 8.46 6.73 -18.64
N LYS A 56 8.20 7.40 -17.51
CA LYS A 56 8.39 8.85 -17.35
C LYS A 56 9.85 9.27 -17.58
N ARG A 57 10.81 8.42 -17.22
CA ARG A 57 12.26 8.68 -17.37
C ARG A 57 12.85 8.20 -18.68
N GLU A 58 12.02 7.70 -19.60
CA GLU A 58 12.45 7.10 -20.88
C GLU A 58 13.48 5.96 -20.71
N GLN A 59 13.42 5.25 -19.57
CA GLN A 59 14.41 4.23 -19.20
C GLN A 59 14.19 2.86 -19.87
N PHE A 60 13.15 2.73 -20.71
CA PHE A 60 12.84 1.49 -21.42
C PHE A 60 12.98 1.68 -22.93
N ALA A 61 13.90 0.93 -23.55
CA ALA A 61 13.87 0.64 -24.97
C ALA A 61 12.92 -0.55 -25.21
N GLY A 62 11.89 -0.41 -26.07
CA GLY A 62 11.07 -1.56 -26.50
C GLY A 62 9.55 -1.42 -26.46
N GLY A 63 8.96 -0.24 -26.54
CA GLY A 63 7.51 -0.09 -26.73
C GLY A 63 6.61 -0.43 -25.53
N TYR A 64 7.17 -0.89 -24.41
CA TYR A 64 6.46 -1.15 -23.14
C TYR A 64 5.80 0.11 -22.55
N CYS A 65 6.38 1.28 -22.83
CA CYS A 65 5.84 2.59 -22.47
C CYS A 65 5.02 3.24 -23.60
N GLY A 66 4.81 2.48 -24.68
CA GLY A 66 4.28 2.94 -25.97
C GLY A 66 5.36 3.59 -26.86
N GLY A 67 5.70 2.93 -27.97
CA GLY A 67 6.52 3.46 -29.08
C GLY A 67 7.59 2.45 -29.54
N ASN A 68 7.64 1.95 -30.78
CA ASN A 68 7.45 2.61 -32.07
C ASN A 68 6.32 2.00 -32.92
N ALA A 69 5.70 2.80 -33.79
CA ALA A 69 4.90 2.33 -34.91
C ALA A 69 5.72 1.32 -35.74
N THR A 70 5.47 0.03 -35.54
CA THR A 70 6.18 -1.04 -36.25
C THR A 70 5.66 -1.24 -37.67
N THR A 71 4.46 -0.73 -37.98
CA THR A 71 3.87 -0.86 -39.32
C THR A 71 3.74 0.50 -40.03
N LEU A 72 3.94 0.50 -41.35
CA LEU A 72 3.70 1.67 -42.21
C LEU A 72 2.25 2.18 -42.09
N SER A 73 1.30 1.31 -41.71
CA SER A 73 -0.11 1.65 -41.49
C SER A 73 -0.35 2.52 -40.24
N ASP A 74 0.51 2.39 -39.22
CA ASP A 74 0.40 3.10 -37.95
C ASP A 74 0.97 4.53 -38.04
N ARG A 75 1.92 4.76 -38.97
CA ARG A 75 2.39 6.10 -39.35
C ARG A 75 1.34 6.87 -40.14
N ALA A 76 0.57 6.20 -41.00
CA ALA A 76 -0.45 6.83 -41.84
C ALA A 76 -1.67 7.34 -41.06
N ARG A 77 -1.96 6.78 -39.87
CA ARG A 77 -3.10 7.15 -39.02
C ARG A 77 -2.81 8.18 -37.93
N GLY A 78 -1.56 8.64 -37.76
CA GLY A 78 -1.17 9.63 -36.73
C GLY A 78 -1.39 9.22 -35.26
N ALA A 79 -2.00 8.06 -35.00
CA ALA A 79 -2.48 7.65 -33.69
C ALA A 79 -1.44 6.90 -32.84
N ALA A 80 -0.53 6.15 -33.46
CA ALA A 80 0.46 5.29 -32.78
C ALA A 80 1.57 6.06 -32.04
N GLY A 81 1.63 7.38 -32.21
CA GLY A 81 2.52 8.29 -31.46
C GLY A 81 1.77 9.24 -30.52
N SER A 82 0.45 9.10 -30.37
CA SER A 82 -0.34 9.95 -29.47
C SER A 82 -0.16 9.54 -28.00
N ALA A 83 -0.28 10.49 -27.07
CA ALA A 83 -0.26 10.17 -25.64
C ALA A 83 -1.38 9.21 -25.22
N ALA A 84 -2.55 9.28 -25.85
CA ALA A 84 -3.65 8.35 -25.61
C ALA A 84 -3.30 6.90 -25.98
N ALA A 85 -2.65 6.70 -27.14
CA ALA A 85 -2.19 5.38 -27.55
C ALA A 85 -1.09 4.82 -26.64
N ARG A 86 -0.12 5.66 -26.23
CA ARG A 86 0.91 5.25 -25.27
C ARG A 86 0.32 4.86 -23.92
N TRP A 87 -0.63 5.66 -23.42
CA TRP A 87 -1.33 5.37 -22.17
C TRP A 87 -2.14 4.07 -22.26
N GLY A 88 -2.84 3.84 -23.37
CA GLY A 88 -3.57 2.58 -23.61
C GLY A 88 -2.64 1.35 -23.65
N GLN A 89 -1.48 1.45 -24.32
CA GLN A 89 -0.49 0.37 -24.36
C GLN A 89 0.09 0.07 -22.97
N LEU A 90 0.33 1.11 -22.18
CA LEU A 90 0.82 0.97 -20.82
C LEU A 90 -0.21 0.30 -19.90
N GLN A 91 -1.48 0.71 -20.01
CA GLN A 91 -2.59 0.03 -19.31
C GLN A 91 -2.68 -1.44 -19.70
N HIS A 92 -2.56 -1.76 -21.00
CA HIS A 92 -2.54 -3.15 -21.47
C HIS A 92 -1.35 -3.94 -20.89
N THR A 93 -0.14 -3.37 -20.91
CA THR A 93 1.07 -3.99 -20.35
C THR A 93 0.90 -4.28 -18.85
N LEU A 94 0.33 -3.34 -18.09
CA LEU A 94 0.05 -3.52 -16.66
C LEU A 94 -1.00 -4.60 -16.41
N GLN A 95 -2.03 -4.67 -17.25
CA GLN A 95 -3.04 -5.72 -17.21
C GLN A 95 -2.43 -7.11 -17.48
N THR A 96 -1.48 -7.21 -18.41
CA THR A 96 -0.74 -8.44 -18.70
C THR A 96 0.16 -8.82 -17.53
N LEU A 97 0.93 -7.88 -16.97
CA LEU A 97 1.79 -8.13 -15.81
C LEU A 97 1.02 -8.61 -14.59
N ARG A 98 -0.22 -8.13 -14.39
CA ARG A 98 -1.10 -8.63 -13.33
C ARG A 98 -1.30 -10.14 -13.45
N VAL A 99 -1.53 -10.67 -14.66
CA VAL A 99 -1.70 -12.11 -14.86
C VAL A 99 -0.45 -12.86 -14.42
N TYR A 100 0.74 -12.39 -14.80
CA TYR A 100 2.02 -12.97 -14.37
C TYR A 100 2.20 -12.98 -12.85
N MET A 101 1.77 -11.91 -12.17
CA MET A 101 1.81 -11.83 -10.70
C MET A 101 0.87 -12.81 -9.99
N LEU A 102 -0.09 -13.41 -10.72
CA LEU A 102 -1.10 -14.33 -10.20
C LEU A 102 -0.88 -15.79 -10.67
N LEU A 103 0.19 -16.09 -11.42
CA LEU A 103 0.42 -17.44 -12.00
C LEU A 103 0.62 -18.55 -10.95
N ASP A 104 0.97 -18.22 -9.71
CA ASP A 104 1.08 -19.20 -8.62
C ASP A 104 -0.30 -19.69 -8.10
N ASP A 105 -1.41 -19.11 -8.56
CA ASP A 105 -2.78 -19.49 -8.20
C ASP A 105 -3.34 -20.54 -9.19
N GLU A 106 -2.83 -21.77 -9.11
CA GLU A 106 -3.28 -22.88 -9.97
C GLU A 106 -4.72 -23.35 -9.69
N ALA A 107 -5.30 -22.97 -8.54
CA ALA A 107 -6.65 -23.35 -8.16
C ALA A 107 -7.62 -22.16 -8.32
N GLU A 108 -8.68 -22.35 -9.11
CA GLU A 108 -9.79 -21.40 -9.19
C GLU A 108 -10.65 -21.51 -7.91
N ASN A 109 -10.20 -20.82 -6.87
CA ASN A 109 -10.87 -20.75 -5.57
C ASN A 109 -11.09 -19.30 -5.12
N ASP A 110 -11.84 -19.12 -4.04
CA ASP A 110 -12.17 -17.80 -3.51
C ASP A 110 -10.93 -17.00 -3.11
N LEU A 111 -9.83 -17.66 -2.73
CA LEU A 111 -8.56 -17.03 -2.41
C LEU A 111 -7.92 -16.40 -3.65
N ALA A 112 -7.87 -17.13 -4.77
CA ALA A 112 -7.38 -16.63 -6.05
C ALA A 112 -8.26 -15.47 -6.55
N LYS A 113 -9.59 -15.59 -6.39
CA LYS A 113 -10.55 -14.52 -6.70
C LYS A 113 -10.29 -13.26 -5.86
N ALA A 114 -10.16 -13.40 -4.54
CA ALA A 114 -9.87 -12.28 -3.65
C ALA A 114 -8.51 -11.62 -3.96
N ARG A 115 -7.46 -12.41 -4.24
CA ARG A 115 -6.15 -11.86 -4.61
C ARG A 115 -6.20 -11.09 -5.92
N ARG A 116 -6.93 -11.60 -6.92
CA ARG A 116 -7.14 -10.92 -8.20
C ARG A 116 -7.84 -9.58 -8.02
N LEU A 117 -8.98 -9.57 -7.32
CA LEU A 117 -9.76 -8.34 -7.05
C LEU A 117 -8.91 -7.29 -6.32
N ASN A 118 -8.17 -7.70 -5.28
CA ASN A 118 -7.29 -6.78 -4.55
C ASN A 118 -6.13 -6.25 -5.42
N SER A 119 -5.56 -7.08 -6.29
CA SER A 119 -4.53 -6.66 -7.25
C SER A 119 -5.09 -5.65 -8.26
N ASP A 120 -6.32 -5.86 -8.73
CA ASP A 120 -7.04 -4.94 -9.63
C ASP A 120 -7.25 -3.58 -8.98
N ILE A 121 -7.67 -3.57 -7.72
CA ILE A 121 -7.83 -2.34 -6.94
C ILE A 121 -6.48 -1.62 -6.82
N GLY A 122 -5.40 -2.34 -6.50
CA GLY A 122 -4.05 -1.77 -6.44
C GLY A 122 -3.60 -1.12 -7.75
N LEU A 123 -3.88 -1.78 -8.88
CA LEU A 123 -3.60 -1.23 -10.21
C LEU A 123 -4.44 0.03 -10.49
N GLN A 124 -5.75 -0.03 -10.23
CA GLN A 124 -6.67 1.09 -10.43
C GLN A 124 -6.27 2.32 -9.60
N VAL A 125 -5.89 2.14 -8.33
CA VAL A 125 -5.39 3.22 -7.47
C VAL A 125 -4.21 3.93 -8.13
N VAL A 126 -3.24 3.19 -8.66
CA VAL A 126 -2.07 3.79 -9.31
C VAL A 126 -2.46 4.48 -10.62
N LEU A 127 -3.28 3.85 -11.46
CA LEU A 127 -3.69 4.44 -12.74
C LEU A 127 -4.45 5.76 -12.54
N ASN A 128 -5.40 5.80 -11.60
CA ASN A 128 -6.18 6.99 -11.28
C ASN A 128 -5.27 8.08 -10.72
N MET A 129 -4.47 7.74 -9.69
CA MET A 129 -3.56 8.71 -9.08
C MET A 129 -2.49 9.20 -10.06
N MET A 130 -2.09 8.42 -11.07
CA MET A 130 -1.11 8.89 -12.06
C MET A 130 -1.73 9.65 -13.22
N SER A 131 -2.98 9.39 -13.60
CA SER A 131 -3.67 10.19 -14.62
C SER A 131 -3.82 11.67 -14.23
N GLU A 132 -3.86 11.99 -12.93
CA GLU A 132 -3.84 13.37 -12.44
C GLU A 132 -2.48 14.06 -12.63
N TYR A 133 -1.39 13.30 -12.65
CA TYR A 133 -0.02 13.83 -12.76
C TYR A 133 0.48 13.79 -14.20
N CYS A 134 -0.02 12.86 -15.01
CA CYS A 134 0.37 12.64 -16.39
C CYS A 134 -0.75 13.06 -17.33
N GLY A 135 -0.54 14.18 -18.04
CA GLY A 135 -1.54 14.78 -18.91
C GLY A 135 -1.00 15.16 -20.29
N CYS A 136 -1.91 15.43 -21.21
CA CYS A 136 -1.62 16.06 -22.49
C CYS A 136 -1.49 17.56 -22.31
N ARG A 137 -0.29 18.13 -22.43
CA ARG A 137 -0.12 19.58 -22.61
C ARG A 137 0.24 19.84 -24.08
N PRO A 138 -0.71 20.30 -24.92
CA PRO A 138 -0.39 20.61 -26.31
C PRO A 138 0.53 21.84 -26.38
N SER A 139 1.64 21.73 -27.11
CA SER A 139 2.41 22.88 -27.61
C SER A 139 1.81 23.35 -28.95
N PRO A 140 1.90 24.63 -29.32
CA PRO A 140 1.40 25.11 -30.61
C PRO A 140 2.08 24.36 -31.76
N GLY A 141 1.29 23.62 -32.55
CA GLY A 141 1.77 22.90 -33.74
C GLY A 141 2.31 21.48 -33.53
N ALA A 142 2.25 20.90 -32.32
CA ALA A 142 2.78 19.55 -32.05
C ALA A 142 1.72 18.54 -31.57
N THR A 143 1.91 17.26 -31.89
CA THR A 143 1.14 16.12 -31.35
C THR A 143 1.34 16.03 -29.83
N CYS A 144 0.27 15.74 -29.07
CA CYS A 144 0.36 15.61 -27.63
C CYS A 144 1.42 14.55 -27.20
N SER A 145 2.48 15.00 -26.53
CA SER A 145 3.38 14.16 -25.74
C SER A 145 2.80 13.96 -24.34
N LEU A 146 2.87 12.73 -23.81
CA LEU A 146 2.44 12.46 -22.44
C LEU A 146 3.41 13.22 -21.53
N THR A 147 2.95 14.31 -20.94
CA THR A 147 3.79 15.17 -20.11
C THR A 147 3.35 14.98 -18.67
N CYS A 148 4.13 14.23 -17.90
CA CYS A 148 3.92 14.13 -16.46
C CYS A 148 4.47 15.39 -15.78
N LEU A 149 3.60 16.13 -15.10
CA LEU A 149 3.98 17.28 -14.29
C LEU A 149 5.08 16.87 -13.29
N GLY A 150 6.03 17.77 -13.06
CA GLY A 150 7.34 17.49 -12.45
C GLY A 150 7.33 16.87 -11.05
N SER A 151 6.20 16.78 -10.37
CA SER A 151 6.05 16.10 -9.09
C SER A 151 5.98 14.58 -9.28
N THR A 152 6.91 13.84 -8.70
CA THR A 152 6.77 12.39 -8.56
C THR A 152 5.67 12.11 -7.52
N LEU A 153 4.57 11.46 -7.94
CA LEU A 153 3.67 10.82 -6.99
C LEU A 153 4.53 9.93 -6.09
N SER A 154 4.51 10.08 -4.77
CA SER A 154 5.30 9.20 -3.91
C SER A 154 4.54 7.89 -3.69
N PHE A 155 5.26 6.76 -3.70
CA PHE A 155 4.64 5.47 -3.40
C PHE A 155 4.02 5.42 -2.00
N SER A 156 4.48 6.28 -1.08
CA SER A 156 3.86 6.46 0.24
C SER A 156 2.43 7.00 0.15
N ARG A 157 2.13 7.90 -0.80
CA ARG A 157 0.74 8.38 -1.03
C ARG A 157 -0.15 7.27 -1.59
N VAL A 158 0.36 6.49 -2.55
CA VAL A 158 -0.33 5.30 -3.07
C VAL A 158 -0.66 4.33 -1.94
N SER A 159 0.32 4.02 -1.09
CA SER A 159 0.12 3.13 0.06
C SER A 159 -0.87 3.68 1.09
N LYS A 160 -0.91 5.01 1.33
CA LYS A 160 -1.94 5.64 2.17
C LYS A 160 -3.34 5.40 1.63
N THR A 161 -3.53 5.57 0.31
CA THR A 161 -4.82 5.31 -0.33
C THR A 161 -5.22 3.83 -0.24
N ILE A 162 -4.29 2.90 -0.47
CA ILE A 162 -4.60 1.47 -0.28
C ILE A 162 -4.93 1.16 1.18
N MET A 163 -4.28 1.84 2.13
CA MET A 163 -4.59 1.70 3.56
C MET A 163 -6.00 2.17 3.91
N SER A 164 -6.50 3.26 3.31
CA SER A 164 -7.89 3.67 3.53
C SER A 164 -8.89 2.62 3.04
N LEU A 165 -8.59 1.95 1.92
CA LEU A 165 -9.42 0.85 1.39
C LEU A 165 -9.33 -0.43 2.24
N TYR A 166 -8.22 -0.66 2.93
CA TYR A 166 -8.07 -1.75 3.89
C TYR A 166 -9.01 -1.56 5.09
N TYR A 167 -9.16 -0.33 5.59
CA TYR A 167 -10.06 -0.03 6.71
C TYR A 167 -11.54 -0.26 6.40
N SER A 168 -11.93 -0.08 5.14
CA SER A 168 -13.27 -0.34 4.64
C SER A 168 -13.37 -1.66 3.88
N SER A 169 -12.45 -2.60 4.12
CA SER A 169 -12.44 -3.87 3.40
C SER A 169 -13.67 -4.73 3.73
N VAL A 170 -14.17 -5.46 2.74
CA VAL A 170 -15.42 -6.21 2.82
C VAL A 170 -15.17 -7.71 2.76
N LEU A 171 -16.01 -8.48 3.47
CA LEU A 171 -15.97 -9.93 3.41
C LEU A 171 -16.52 -10.37 2.04
N LEU A 172 -15.75 -11.17 1.31
CA LEU A 172 -16.17 -11.76 0.04
C LEU A 172 -17.09 -12.94 0.34
N GLU A 173 -18.37 -12.80 0.03
CA GLU A 173 -19.34 -13.89 0.18
C GLU A 173 -18.99 -15.04 -0.77
N THR A 174 -18.90 -16.24 -0.20
CA THR A 174 -18.53 -17.48 -0.90
C THR A 174 -19.80 -18.26 -1.24
N ASN A 175 -20.54 -17.83 -2.27
CA ASN A 175 -21.72 -18.56 -2.71
C ASN A 175 -21.40 -19.55 -3.84
N SER A 176 -21.44 -20.83 -3.50
CA SER A 176 -21.67 -21.96 -4.42
C SER A 176 -23.16 -22.08 -4.78
N SER A 177 -23.77 -20.99 -5.25
CA SER A 177 -25.16 -20.98 -5.68
C SER A 177 -25.28 -20.14 -6.94
N THR A 178 -25.58 -20.83 -8.03
CA THR A 178 -26.17 -20.30 -9.25
C THR A 178 -27.32 -19.36 -8.91
N ASP A 179 -27.10 -18.05 -8.94
CA ASP A 179 -28.07 -17.14 -9.52
C ASP A 179 -27.36 -15.84 -9.93
N GLY A 180 -27.38 -15.58 -11.23
CA GLY A 180 -26.76 -14.40 -11.81
C GLY A 180 -27.68 -13.21 -11.62
N THR A 181 -27.60 -12.51 -10.50
CA THR A 181 -27.93 -11.07 -10.37
C THR A 181 -27.75 -10.60 -8.91
N SER A 182 -26.51 -10.36 -8.52
CA SER A 182 -26.22 -9.38 -7.46
C SER A 182 -25.03 -8.54 -7.88
N GLN A 183 -25.24 -7.81 -8.99
CA GLN A 183 -24.47 -6.62 -9.27
C GLN A 183 -24.93 -5.56 -8.25
N GLU A 184 -24.49 -5.70 -7.00
CA GLU A 184 -24.55 -4.60 -6.07
C GLU A 184 -23.72 -3.46 -6.68
N ASN A 185 -24.38 -2.33 -6.87
CA ASN A 185 -23.77 -1.05 -7.18
C ASN A 185 -22.78 -0.66 -6.06
N THR A 186 -21.61 -1.28 -6.00
CA THR A 186 -20.51 -0.79 -5.16
C THR A 186 -19.76 0.27 -5.95
N THR A 187 -20.30 1.49 -5.93
CA THR A 187 -19.62 2.72 -6.35
C THR A 187 -18.39 3.05 -5.49
N ASN A 188 -18.12 2.28 -4.43
CA ASN A 188 -16.92 2.38 -3.61
C ASN A 188 -15.97 1.21 -3.86
N ILE A 189 -14.80 1.53 -4.43
CA ILE A 189 -13.66 0.61 -4.54
C ILE A 189 -13.20 0.26 -3.12
N SER A 190 -13.40 -0.97 -2.65
CA SER A 190 -12.93 -1.46 -1.34
C SER A 190 -12.17 -2.77 -1.49
N LEU A 191 -11.15 -3.00 -0.65
CA LEU A 191 -10.45 -4.29 -0.64
C LEU A 191 -11.39 -5.41 -0.17
N VAL A 192 -11.12 -6.65 -0.59
CA VAL A 192 -11.91 -7.83 -0.21
C VAL A 192 -11.10 -8.82 0.62
N HIS A 193 -11.74 -9.53 1.54
CA HIS A 193 -11.12 -10.57 2.35
C HIS A 193 -12.07 -11.75 2.59
N LEU A 194 -11.56 -12.90 3.01
CA LEU A 194 -12.32 -14.13 3.27
C LEU A 194 -12.47 -14.44 4.76
N GLN A 195 -11.56 -13.92 5.58
CA GLN A 195 -11.56 -14.15 7.02
C GLN A 195 -10.79 -13.06 7.75
N THR A 196 -11.10 -12.87 9.04
CA THR A 196 -10.43 -11.93 9.93
C THR A 196 -9.69 -12.72 11.02
N PRO A 197 -8.41 -13.06 10.79
CA PRO A 197 -7.67 -13.89 11.74
C PRO A 197 -7.26 -13.13 13.01
N ASP A 198 -7.04 -13.89 14.07
CA ASP A 198 -6.44 -13.37 15.32
C ASP A 198 -4.90 -13.42 15.25
N TYR A 199 -4.27 -12.25 15.39
CA TYR A 199 -2.81 -12.10 15.37
C TYR A 199 -2.19 -11.94 16.76
N CYS A 200 -2.98 -12.07 17.83
CA CYS A 200 -2.52 -11.90 19.20
C CYS A 200 -1.49 -12.95 19.63
N GLN A 201 -1.68 -14.19 19.18
CA GLN A 201 -0.79 -15.32 19.45
C GLN A 201 0.16 -15.57 18.26
N GLU A 202 1.28 -16.23 18.55
CA GLU A 202 2.21 -16.66 17.51
C GLU A 202 1.59 -17.76 16.66
N SER A 203 1.63 -17.59 15.35
CA SER A 203 1.12 -18.56 14.38
C SER A 203 1.91 -18.50 13.08
N HIS A 204 2.62 -19.60 12.79
CA HIS A 204 3.36 -19.76 11.54
C HIS A 204 2.44 -19.83 10.31
N ALA A 205 1.20 -20.32 10.48
CA ALA A 205 0.21 -20.36 9.41
C ALA A 205 -0.28 -18.96 9.02
N LEU A 206 -0.50 -18.10 10.01
CA LEU A 206 -0.86 -16.69 9.81
C LEU A 206 0.33 -15.79 9.46
N GLY A 207 1.55 -16.33 9.55
CA GLY A 207 2.77 -15.53 9.48
C GLY A 207 2.82 -14.42 10.53
N SER A 208 2.29 -14.72 11.72
CA SER A 208 2.24 -13.79 12.85
C SER A 208 3.19 -14.24 13.96
N PRO A 209 4.11 -13.38 14.43
CA PRO A 209 4.92 -13.66 15.61
C PRO A 209 4.16 -13.45 16.93
N GLY A 210 2.88 -13.06 16.88
CA GLY A 210 2.11 -12.64 18.05
C GLY A 210 2.45 -11.22 18.50
N THR A 211 1.79 -10.76 19.57
CA THR A 211 1.97 -9.38 20.07
C THR A 211 2.74 -9.26 21.38
N ARG A 212 3.15 -10.38 21.97
CA ARG A 212 3.90 -10.42 23.23
C ARG A 212 5.23 -9.67 23.11
N GLY A 213 5.55 -8.86 24.12
CA GLY A 213 6.78 -8.06 24.16
C GLY A 213 6.82 -6.87 23.19
N ARG A 214 5.77 -6.64 22.40
CA ARG A 214 5.73 -5.49 21.49
C ARG A 214 5.49 -4.20 22.26
N ARG A 215 6.19 -3.14 21.84
CA ARG A 215 5.99 -1.80 22.37
C ARG A 215 4.60 -1.29 21.99
N CYS A 216 3.89 -0.75 22.96
CA CYS A 216 2.60 -0.11 22.79
C CYS A 216 2.58 1.29 23.40
N GLU A 217 1.56 2.05 23.06
CA GLU A 217 1.32 3.41 23.54
C GLU A 217 0.09 3.42 24.45
N MET A 218 0.25 3.95 25.66
CA MET A 218 -0.88 4.27 26.53
C MET A 218 -1.54 5.53 25.99
N ARG A 219 -2.67 5.39 25.29
CA ARG A 219 -3.49 6.54 24.91
C ARG A 219 -4.35 6.92 26.11
N THR A 220 -4.22 8.15 26.59
CA THR A 220 -5.20 8.74 27.50
C THR A 220 -6.37 9.27 26.68
N ILE A 221 -7.57 9.28 27.26
CA ILE A 221 -8.81 9.78 26.63
C ILE A 221 -8.62 11.21 26.07
N ALA A 222 -7.69 11.99 26.62
CA ALA A 222 -7.35 13.36 26.16
C ALA A 222 -6.53 13.45 24.85
N GLN A 223 -6.07 12.32 24.28
CA GLN A 223 -5.31 12.28 23.01
C GLN A 223 -6.13 11.79 21.81
N GLU A 224 -7.46 11.75 21.93
CA GLU A 224 -8.41 11.54 20.81
C GLU A 224 -8.48 12.72 19.82
N VAL A 225 -7.41 13.52 19.71
CA VAL A 225 -7.26 14.46 18.61
C VAL A 225 -6.91 13.64 17.37
N VAL A 226 -7.93 13.50 16.53
CA VAL A 226 -7.96 12.91 15.20
C VAL A 226 -6.78 13.43 14.38
N ASN A 227 -5.66 12.70 14.39
CA ASN A 227 -4.72 12.79 13.28
C ASN A 227 -5.41 12.23 12.04
N GLU A 228 -5.11 12.81 10.88
CA GLU A 228 -5.73 12.67 9.55
C GLU A 228 -5.88 11.24 8.96
N THR A 229 -5.70 10.21 9.78
CA THR A 229 -5.77 8.79 9.39
C THR A 229 -7.00 8.06 9.94
N GLY A 230 -8.02 8.75 10.45
CA GLY A 230 -9.26 8.10 10.95
C GLY A 230 -9.13 7.51 12.36
N PRO A 231 -10.20 6.88 12.90
CA PRO A 231 -10.34 6.45 14.29
C PRO A 231 -9.51 5.19 14.65
N HIS A 232 -8.38 4.97 13.99
CA HIS A 232 -7.66 3.71 14.10
C HIS A 232 -6.69 3.74 15.29
N GLN A 233 -6.97 2.88 16.27
CA GLN A 233 -6.27 2.76 17.56
C GLN A 233 -4.91 2.07 17.45
N ASP A 234 -4.22 2.22 16.32
CA ASP A 234 -2.95 1.57 16.05
C ASP A 234 -1.93 1.93 17.15
N GLY A 235 -1.23 0.91 17.62
CA GLY A 235 -0.24 1.01 18.69
C GLY A 235 -0.81 1.14 20.09
N ALA A 236 -2.12 1.37 20.27
CA ALA A 236 -2.72 1.49 21.59
C ALA A 236 -2.59 0.16 22.36
N CYS A 237 -2.14 0.23 23.61
CA CYS A 237 -1.95 -0.98 24.43
C CYS A 237 -3.25 -1.80 24.57
N GLN A 238 -4.41 -1.13 24.65
CA GLN A 238 -5.73 -1.78 24.73
C GLN A 238 -6.00 -2.73 23.55
N TYR A 239 -5.60 -2.35 22.33
CA TYR A 239 -5.80 -3.15 21.13
C TYR A 239 -4.62 -4.08 20.86
N LEU A 240 -3.39 -3.57 20.94
CA LEU A 240 -2.20 -4.33 20.57
C LEU A 240 -1.90 -5.49 21.54
N CYS A 241 -2.20 -5.31 22.83
CA CYS A 241 -1.90 -6.30 23.85
C CYS A 241 -3.03 -7.32 24.10
N CYS A 242 -4.13 -7.22 23.35
CA CYS A 242 -5.21 -8.22 23.35
C CYS A 242 -5.75 -8.55 24.76
N GLY A 243 -5.88 -7.53 25.61
CA GLY A 243 -6.37 -7.69 26.98
C GLY A 243 -5.39 -8.35 27.97
N ARG A 244 -4.20 -8.78 27.56
CA ARG A 244 -3.20 -9.40 28.46
C ARG A 244 -2.55 -8.43 29.45
N GLY A 245 -2.74 -7.13 29.24
CA GLY A 245 -2.07 -6.07 29.98
C GLY A 245 -0.68 -5.75 29.45
N GLN A 246 0.01 -4.85 30.15
CA GLN A 246 1.30 -4.31 29.74
C GLN A 246 2.24 -4.13 30.94
N ARG A 247 3.52 -4.43 30.71
CA ARG A 247 4.62 -4.01 31.60
C ARG A 247 5.20 -2.69 31.11
N PHE A 248 5.88 -1.96 31.99
CA PHE A 248 6.60 -0.76 31.58
C PHE A 248 8.06 -0.80 32.03
N GLU A 249 8.91 -0.15 31.23
CA GLU A 249 10.30 0.13 31.54
C GLU A 249 10.51 1.64 31.59
N THR A 250 11.29 2.11 32.56
CA THR A 250 11.60 3.54 32.69
C THR A 250 12.87 3.86 31.90
N PHE A 251 12.74 4.73 30.91
CA PHE A 251 13.85 5.14 30.03
C PHE A 251 14.18 6.62 30.26
N ARG A 252 15.45 6.90 30.57
CA ARG A 252 15.97 8.27 30.74
C ARG A 252 16.70 8.69 29.46
N SER A 253 16.06 9.53 28.65
CA SER A 253 16.64 10.02 27.39
C SER A 253 17.19 11.46 27.54
N PRO A 254 18.42 11.74 27.09
CA PRO A 254 18.90 13.11 27.00
C PRO A 254 18.16 13.88 25.90
N TYR A 255 17.89 15.15 26.12
CA TYR A 255 17.34 16.07 25.10
C TYR A 255 17.94 17.47 25.26
N LYS A 256 17.89 18.27 24.20
CA LYS A 256 18.35 19.66 24.23
C LYS A 256 17.26 20.54 24.81
N CYS A 257 17.61 21.32 25.82
CA CYS A 257 16.73 22.20 26.56
C CYS A 257 17.40 23.57 26.75
N LEU A 258 16.61 24.57 27.14
CA LEU A 258 17.10 25.91 27.50
C LEU A 258 18.05 26.47 26.43
N CYS A 259 17.60 26.39 25.17
CA CYS A 259 18.38 26.85 24.03
C CYS A 259 18.32 28.37 23.93
N SER A 260 19.49 29.02 23.83
CA SER A 260 19.62 30.44 23.49
C SER A 260 20.35 30.61 22.17
N TRP A 261 19.99 31.67 21.45
CA TRP A 261 20.63 32.04 20.19
C TRP A 261 21.59 33.21 20.39
N SER A 262 22.70 33.19 19.64
CA SER A 262 23.69 34.28 19.60
C SER A 262 24.33 34.35 18.22
N ILE A 263 25.16 35.37 17.99
CA ILE A 263 25.92 35.55 16.74
C ILE A 263 26.87 34.36 16.47
N ALA A 264 27.31 33.66 17.53
CA ALA A 264 28.12 32.43 17.42
C ALA A 264 27.29 31.14 17.21
N GLY A 265 25.96 31.25 17.05
CA GLY A 265 25.04 30.12 16.86
C GLY A 265 24.21 29.76 18.11
N PHE A 266 23.50 28.63 18.02
CA PHE A 266 22.67 28.08 19.10
C PHE A 266 23.52 27.42 20.20
N LYS A 267 23.24 27.77 21.46
CA LYS A 267 23.76 27.07 22.64
C LYS A 267 22.59 26.47 23.42
N CYS A 268 22.63 25.16 23.65
CA CYS A 268 21.62 24.43 24.42
C CYS A 268 22.26 23.60 25.53
N GLN A 269 21.56 23.45 26.64
CA GLN A 269 21.94 22.52 27.71
C GLN A 269 21.43 21.11 27.40
N THR A 270 22.06 20.09 27.99
CA THR A 270 21.59 18.71 27.92
C THR A 270 20.77 18.40 29.16
N CYS A 271 19.45 18.33 29.01
CA CYS A 271 18.53 17.88 30.05
C CYS A 271 18.24 16.39 29.89
N HIS A 272 17.60 15.80 30.90
CA HIS A 272 17.12 14.42 30.85
C HIS A 272 15.62 14.37 31.06
N ALA A 273 14.93 13.65 30.18
CA ALA A 273 13.52 13.32 30.35
C ALA A 273 13.40 11.84 30.72
N THR A 274 12.62 11.55 31.75
CA THR A 274 12.26 10.19 32.14
C THR A 274 10.91 9.85 31.51
N ARG A 275 10.85 8.80 30.70
CA ARG A 275 9.63 8.34 30.04
C ARG A 275 9.39 6.87 30.33
N ARG A 276 8.12 6.48 30.47
CA ARG A 276 7.72 5.06 30.58
C ARG A 276 7.47 4.51 29.18
N LEU A 277 8.12 3.41 28.86
CA LEU A 277 7.89 2.62 27.64
C LEU A 277 7.06 1.40 28.01
N TYR A 278 5.94 1.18 27.33
CA TYR A 278 5.02 0.08 27.63
C TYR A 278 5.21 -1.06 26.63
N PHE A 279 5.12 -2.30 27.12
CA PHE A 279 5.28 -3.52 26.34
C PHE A 279 4.20 -4.52 26.71
N CYS A 280 3.62 -5.17 25.71
CA CYS A 280 2.57 -6.17 25.92
C CYS A 280 3.09 -7.41 26.66
N LEU A 281 2.27 -7.95 27.56
CA LEU A 281 2.56 -9.17 28.32
C LEU A 281 2.42 -10.46 27.50
#